data_AF-A0A2P2KAH4-F1
#
_entry.id   AF-A0A2P2KAH4-F1
#
_cell.length_a   1.000
_cell.length_b   1.000
_cell.length_c   1.000
_cell.angle_alpha   90.00
_cell.angle_beta   90.00
_cell.angle_gamma   90.00
#
_symmetry.space_group_name_H-M   'P 1'
#
loop_
_entity.id
_entity.type
_entity.pdbx_description
1 polymer ?
#
loop_
_entity_poly.entity_id
_entity_poly.type
_entity_poly.pdbx_seq_one_letter_code
_entity_poly.pdbx_strand_id
1 'polypeptide(L)'
;MEPRTAKWWHCLLYLFSIFSILFLFHTQIAHKLLLGHHKLHVKRSSPDLPLRFRSDGTFKILQVADMHYGTGVLTRCRDVLSSEFDYCSDLNTTRFLNRMIQHEKPDFIAFTGDNIFGTSTMDAAESLLRAFGPVTESGVPWAAVLGNHDQESTMTREDLMSFISLMDYSVSQTYPSVEDLSGAGKEHILRDIDGFGNYDLTIYGSAGSHLANTSVLNLYFLDSGDREVTQGAQTYGWIKESQLQWVRGVSNRYQV
;
A
#
# COMPACT_ATOMS: atom_id res chain seq x y z
N MET A 1 -30.26 -69.89 -16.20
CA MET A 1 -30.15 -68.74 -17.14
C MET A 1 -30.81 -67.55 -16.45
N GLU A 2 -30.01 -66.58 -16.01
CA GLU A 2 -30.48 -65.39 -15.29
C GLU A 2 -30.08 -64.15 -16.10
N PRO A 3 -30.97 -63.16 -16.31
CA PRO A 3 -30.78 -62.16 -17.36
C PRO A 3 -29.79 -61.06 -16.95
N ARG A 4 -28.83 -60.77 -17.82
CA ARG A 4 -27.83 -59.69 -17.70
C ARG A 4 -28.43 -58.29 -17.94
N THR A 5 -29.51 -57.92 -17.28
CA THR A 5 -30.22 -56.64 -17.56
C THR A 5 -30.09 -55.58 -16.47
N ALA A 6 -29.36 -55.84 -15.38
CA ALA A 6 -29.27 -54.91 -14.24
C ALA A 6 -28.02 -53.99 -14.21
N LYS A 7 -26.98 -54.22 -15.02
CA LYS A 7 -25.69 -53.49 -14.88
C LYS A 7 -25.61 -52.14 -15.61
N TRP A 8 -26.33 -51.96 -16.72
CA TRP A 8 -26.21 -50.74 -17.54
C TRP A 8 -26.92 -49.53 -16.91
N TRP A 9 -27.99 -49.74 -16.14
CA TRP A 9 -28.72 -48.67 -15.45
C TRP A 9 -27.86 -47.98 -14.39
N HIS A 10 -27.03 -48.73 -13.67
CA HIS A 10 -26.09 -48.15 -12.70
C HIS A 10 -24.99 -47.33 -13.41
N CYS A 11 -24.50 -47.77 -14.57
CA CYS A 11 -23.58 -46.97 -15.38
C CYS A 11 -24.21 -45.67 -15.89
N LEU A 12 -25.46 -45.72 -16.35
CA LEU A 12 -26.19 -44.54 -16.82
C LEU A 12 -26.45 -43.53 -15.70
N LEU A 13 -26.87 -44.01 -14.51
CA LEU A 13 -27.06 -43.15 -13.33
C LEU A 13 -25.73 -42.53 -12.86
N TYR A 14 -24.63 -43.28 -12.90
CA TYR A 14 -23.31 -42.79 -12.54
C TYR A 14 -22.78 -41.74 -13.53
N LEU A 15 -22.98 -41.96 -14.84
CA LEU A 15 -22.64 -40.98 -15.87
C LEU A 15 -23.49 -39.70 -15.72
N PHE A 16 -24.78 -39.84 -15.42
CA PHE A 16 -25.67 -38.71 -15.18
C PHE A 16 -25.27 -37.92 -13.92
N SER A 17 -24.85 -38.61 -12.85
CA SER A 17 -24.38 -37.93 -11.63
C SER A 17 -23.07 -37.19 -11.87
N ILE A 18 -22.12 -37.78 -12.60
CA ILE A 18 -20.87 -37.10 -12.98
C ILE A 18 -21.17 -35.86 -13.82
N PHE A 19 -22.03 -36.00 -14.84
CA PHE A 19 -22.40 -34.88 -15.71
C PHE A 19 -23.07 -33.76 -14.92
N SER A 20 -23.97 -34.10 -13.99
CA SER A 20 -24.65 -33.13 -13.13
C SER A 20 -23.67 -32.39 -12.21
N ILE A 21 -22.70 -33.10 -11.62
CA ILE A 21 -21.65 -32.50 -10.79
C ILE A 21 -20.77 -31.56 -11.63
N LEU A 22 -20.35 -31.99 -12.82
CA LEU A 22 -19.55 -31.16 -13.72
C LEU A 22 -20.32 -29.92 -14.20
N PHE A 23 -21.61 -30.06 -14.49
CA PHE A 23 -22.48 -28.95 -14.89
C PHE A 23 -22.69 -27.95 -13.75
N LEU A 24 -22.94 -28.43 -12.53
CA LEU A 24 -23.05 -27.59 -11.33
C LEU A 24 -21.72 -26.89 -11.02
N PHE A 25 -20.60 -27.61 -11.10
CA PHE A 25 -19.28 -27.03 -10.93
C PHE A 25 -19.02 -25.94 -11.98
N HIS A 26 -19.31 -26.20 -13.26
CA HIS A 26 -19.09 -25.24 -14.33
C HIS A 26 -19.96 -23.98 -14.18
N THR A 27 -21.24 -24.15 -13.87
CA THR A 27 -22.19 -23.03 -13.77
C THR A 27 -22.05 -22.22 -12.48
N GLN A 28 -21.72 -22.86 -11.35
CA GLN A 28 -21.73 -22.20 -10.03
C GLN A 28 -20.34 -21.85 -9.49
N ILE A 29 -19.31 -22.62 -9.88
CA ILE A 29 -17.99 -22.57 -9.24
C ILE A 29 -16.90 -22.16 -10.24
N ALA A 30 -16.94 -22.63 -11.50
CA ALA A 30 -15.88 -22.36 -12.46
C ALA A 30 -15.73 -20.88 -12.78
N HIS A 31 -16.83 -20.12 -12.91
CA HIS A 31 -16.75 -18.66 -13.06
C HIS A 31 -16.13 -17.93 -11.86
N LYS A 32 -16.15 -18.53 -10.67
CA LYS A 32 -15.50 -17.98 -9.46
C LYS A 32 -14.03 -18.39 -9.35
N LEU A 33 -13.62 -19.49 -10.00
CA LEU A 33 -12.25 -20.01 -10.04
C LEU A 33 -11.46 -19.56 -11.27
N LEU A 34 -12.14 -19.11 -12.35
CA LEU A 34 -11.49 -18.47 -13.48
C LEU A 34 -10.99 -17.08 -13.06
N LEU A 35 -9.72 -17.02 -12.69
CA LEU A 35 -8.88 -15.82 -12.72
C LEU A 35 -8.94 -15.23 -14.14
N GLY A 36 -9.88 -14.32 -14.40
CA GLY A 36 -10.04 -13.77 -15.76
C GLY A 36 -11.25 -12.87 -15.99
N HIS A 37 -12.25 -12.87 -15.09
CA HIS A 37 -13.37 -11.91 -15.16
C HIS A 37 -13.14 -10.65 -14.31
N HIS A 38 -11.89 -10.25 -14.09
CA HIS A 38 -11.66 -8.84 -13.74
C HIS A 38 -12.01 -8.04 -14.99
N LYS A 39 -12.99 -7.13 -14.90
CA LYS A 39 -13.11 -6.05 -15.88
C LYS A 39 -11.70 -5.48 -16.01
N LEU A 40 -11.12 -5.56 -17.21
CA LEU A 40 -9.91 -4.82 -17.52
C LEU A 40 -10.27 -3.36 -17.34
N HIS A 41 -10.04 -2.84 -16.15
CA HIS A 41 -9.95 -1.41 -15.94
C HIS A 41 -8.73 -1.01 -16.74
N VAL A 42 -8.96 -0.47 -17.93
CA VAL A 42 -7.94 0.34 -18.60
C VAL A 42 -7.63 1.43 -17.59
N LYS A 43 -6.53 1.24 -16.85
CA LYS A 43 -6.05 2.22 -15.89
C LYS A 43 -5.99 3.55 -16.61
N ARG A 44 -6.56 4.58 -15.99
CA ARG A 44 -6.36 5.95 -16.45
C ARG A 44 -4.85 6.14 -16.70
N SER A 45 -4.57 6.72 -17.86
CA SER A 45 -3.26 7.04 -18.39
C SER A 45 -2.48 7.84 -17.36
N SER A 46 -1.60 7.16 -16.61
CA SER A 46 -0.73 7.71 -15.55
C SER A 46 -1.45 8.53 -14.45
N PRO A 47 -0.92 8.55 -13.21
CA PRO A 47 -1.29 9.62 -12.29
C PRO A 47 -0.96 10.98 -12.93
N ASP A 48 -1.71 12.04 -12.61
CA ASP A 48 -1.37 13.42 -12.99
C ASP A 48 -0.09 13.83 -12.23
N LEU A 49 1.05 13.37 -12.73
CA LEU A 49 2.37 13.73 -12.26
C LEU A 49 2.97 14.83 -13.15
N PRO A 50 3.80 15.71 -12.58
CA PRO A 50 4.13 15.80 -11.16
C PRO A 50 2.95 16.32 -10.32
N LEU A 51 2.99 16.12 -8.99
CA LEU A 51 1.97 16.60 -8.07
C LEU A 51 1.78 18.12 -8.20
N ARG A 52 0.53 18.56 -8.31
CA ARG A 52 0.20 19.96 -8.62
C ARG A 52 -1.03 20.44 -7.87
N PHE A 53 -1.02 21.70 -7.50
CA PHE A 53 -2.24 22.41 -7.11
C PHE A 53 -3.25 22.41 -8.26
N ARG A 54 -4.54 22.36 -7.93
CA ARG A 54 -5.63 22.47 -8.91
C ARG A 54 -5.73 23.89 -9.45
N SER A 55 -6.52 24.07 -10.51
CA SER A 55 -6.78 25.37 -11.12
C SER A 55 -7.49 26.37 -10.20
N ASP A 56 -8.17 25.90 -9.15
CA ASP A 56 -8.76 26.73 -8.10
C ASP A 56 -7.79 27.07 -6.96
N GLY A 57 -6.52 26.64 -7.07
CA GLY A 57 -5.49 26.88 -6.06
C GLY A 57 -5.55 25.94 -4.86
N THR A 58 -6.38 24.90 -4.87
CA THR A 58 -6.46 23.90 -3.79
C THR A 58 -5.57 22.69 -4.04
N PHE A 59 -5.12 22.05 -2.96
CA PHE A 59 -4.48 20.73 -2.99
C PHE A 59 -4.93 19.97 -1.74
N LYS A 60 -5.59 18.82 -1.91
CA LYS A 60 -6.17 18.03 -0.82
C LYS A 60 -5.32 16.78 -0.56
N ILE A 61 -4.83 16.65 0.68
CA ILE A 61 -4.11 15.47 1.17
C ILE A 61 -5.05 14.68 2.08
N LEU A 62 -5.18 13.37 1.83
CA LEU A 62 -5.76 12.43 2.79
C LEU A 62 -4.61 11.74 3.52
N GLN A 63 -4.49 11.95 4.83
CA GLN A 63 -3.51 11.25 5.67
C GLN A 63 -4.13 9.98 6.25
N VAL A 64 -3.39 8.88 6.20
CA VAL A 64 -3.76 7.58 6.76
C VAL A 64 -2.61 7.10 7.63
N ALA A 65 -2.91 6.58 8.82
CA ALA A 65 -1.93 6.12 9.78
C ALA A 65 -2.47 4.90 10.54
N ASP A 66 -1.57 4.08 11.08
CA ASP A 66 -1.88 3.06 12.09
C ASP A 66 -2.97 2.07 11.65
N MET A 67 -3.00 1.74 10.37
CA MET A 67 -3.97 0.76 9.84
C MET A 67 -3.78 -0.60 10.48
N HIS A 68 -2.52 -0.95 10.82
CA HIS A 68 -2.16 -2.22 11.42
C HIS A 68 -2.75 -3.41 10.65
N TYR A 69 -2.72 -3.31 9.32
CA TYR A 69 -3.36 -4.28 8.43
C TYR A 69 -2.63 -5.63 8.52
N GLY A 70 -3.35 -6.72 8.75
CA GLY A 70 -2.79 -8.07 8.77
C GLY A 70 -3.10 -8.83 7.48
N THR A 71 -3.67 -10.02 7.63
CA THR A 71 -4.03 -10.93 6.53
C THR A 71 -5.49 -10.79 6.08
N GLY A 72 -6.02 -9.55 6.02
CA GLY A 72 -7.33 -9.30 5.42
C GLY A 72 -8.49 -9.88 6.24
N VAL A 73 -9.27 -10.77 5.62
CA VAL A 73 -10.42 -11.43 6.24
C VAL A 73 -10.04 -12.33 7.43
N LEU A 74 -8.78 -12.78 7.49
CA LEU A 74 -8.30 -13.67 8.55
C LEU A 74 -7.90 -12.91 9.82
N THR A 75 -7.59 -11.61 9.72
CA THR A 75 -7.28 -10.78 10.88
C THR A 75 -8.58 -10.39 11.56
N ARG A 76 -8.74 -10.75 12.83
CA ARG A 76 -9.87 -10.30 13.63
C ARG A 76 -9.59 -8.94 14.23
N CYS A 77 -10.61 -8.10 14.28
CA CYS A 77 -10.53 -6.84 15.00
C CYS A 77 -10.29 -7.06 16.50
N ARG A 78 -9.63 -6.08 17.12
CA ARG A 78 -9.47 -5.97 18.56
C ARG A 78 -10.32 -4.81 19.06
N ASP A 79 -10.68 -4.84 20.34
CA ASP A 79 -11.35 -3.72 21.03
C ASP A 79 -12.67 -3.25 20.37
N VAL A 80 -13.39 -4.18 19.75
CA VAL A 80 -14.75 -3.98 19.21
C VAL A 80 -15.81 -4.53 20.16
N LEU A 81 -17.08 -4.16 19.96
CA LEU A 81 -18.17 -4.73 20.75
C LEU A 81 -18.25 -6.25 20.53
N SER A 82 -18.69 -7.00 21.55
CA SER A 82 -18.81 -8.46 21.45
C SER A 82 -19.69 -8.91 20.27
N SER A 83 -20.70 -8.10 19.90
CA SER A 83 -21.56 -8.34 18.75
C SER A 83 -20.85 -8.18 17.40
N GLU A 84 -19.74 -7.45 17.35
CA GLU A 84 -18.99 -7.12 16.13
C GLU A 84 -17.82 -8.07 15.86
N PHE A 85 -17.38 -8.78 16.90
CA PHE A 85 -16.15 -9.59 16.87
C PHE A 85 -16.16 -10.67 15.79
N ASP A 86 -17.32 -11.27 15.51
CA ASP A 86 -17.42 -12.40 14.58
C ASP A 86 -17.34 -11.99 13.09
N TYR A 87 -17.59 -10.73 12.77
CA TYR A 87 -17.60 -10.25 11.38
C TYR A 87 -16.63 -9.10 11.10
N CYS A 88 -15.98 -8.55 12.13
CA CYS A 88 -14.98 -7.50 11.96
C CYS A 88 -13.62 -8.07 11.56
N SER A 89 -13.05 -7.50 10.50
CA SER A 89 -11.70 -7.84 10.01
C SER A 89 -11.03 -6.64 9.36
N ASP A 90 -9.82 -6.79 8.83
CA ASP A 90 -9.14 -5.71 8.09
C ASP A 90 -9.95 -5.21 6.88
N LEU A 91 -10.90 -6.01 6.37
CA LEU A 91 -11.81 -5.59 5.31
C LEU A 91 -12.68 -4.40 5.72
N ASN A 92 -12.90 -4.20 7.02
CA ASN A 92 -13.56 -3.01 7.54
C ASN A 92 -12.70 -1.75 7.26
N THR A 93 -11.38 -1.83 7.48
CA THR A 93 -10.40 -0.79 7.13
C THR A 93 -10.37 -0.56 5.62
N THR A 94 -10.32 -1.61 4.80
CA THR A 94 -10.38 -1.49 3.33
C THR A 94 -11.63 -0.73 2.87
N ARG A 95 -12.80 -1.09 3.41
CA ARG A 95 -14.08 -0.44 3.08
C ARG A 95 -14.11 1.00 3.57
N PHE A 96 -13.56 1.27 4.76
CA PHE A 96 -13.45 2.61 5.29
C PHE A 96 -12.60 3.49 4.37
N LEU A 97 -11.38 3.06 4.05
CA LEU A 97 -10.46 3.81 3.20
C LEU A 97 -11.04 4.04 1.80
N ASN A 98 -11.66 3.03 1.19
CA ASN A 98 -12.37 3.19 -0.07
C ASN A 98 -13.46 4.28 -0.01
N ARG A 99 -14.30 4.28 1.04
CA ARG A 99 -15.33 5.32 1.21
C ARG A 99 -14.71 6.71 1.38
N MET A 100 -13.64 6.82 2.16
CA MET A 100 -12.95 8.09 2.37
C MET A 100 -12.36 8.64 1.07
N ILE A 101 -11.68 7.80 0.27
CA ILE A 101 -11.12 8.22 -1.02
C ILE A 101 -12.22 8.68 -1.98
N GLN A 102 -13.33 7.94 -2.07
CA GLN A 102 -14.45 8.29 -2.95
C GLN A 102 -15.18 9.58 -2.52
N HIS A 103 -15.33 9.79 -1.22
CA HIS A 103 -16.01 10.96 -0.67
C HIS A 103 -15.11 12.20 -0.74
N GLU A 104 -13.87 12.07 -0.26
CA GLU A 104 -12.95 13.20 -0.14
C GLU A 104 -12.33 13.62 -1.46
N LYS A 105 -12.14 12.70 -2.40
CA LYS A 105 -11.47 12.94 -3.68
C LYS A 105 -10.14 13.69 -3.48
N PRO A 106 -9.19 13.12 -2.71
CA PRO A 106 -7.90 13.75 -2.48
C PRO A 106 -7.09 13.84 -3.78
N ASP A 107 -6.18 14.81 -3.85
CA ASP A 107 -5.16 14.87 -4.91
C ASP A 107 -3.96 13.96 -4.60
N PHE A 108 -3.76 13.66 -3.31
CA PHE A 108 -2.65 12.87 -2.83
C PHE A 108 -3.02 12.16 -1.52
N ILE A 109 -2.49 10.95 -1.32
CA ILE A 109 -2.71 10.16 -0.09
C ILE A 109 -1.35 9.89 0.57
N ALA A 110 -1.23 10.25 1.85
CA ALA A 110 -0.01 10.07 2.63
C ALA A 110 -0.23 9.02 3.72
N PHE A 111 0.54 7.95 3.68
CA PHE A 111 0.57 6.95 4.75
C PHE A 111 1.74 7.21 5.70
N THR A 112 1.45 7.38 6.99
CA THR A 112 2.43 7.89 7.96
C THR A 112 2.93 6.84 8.96
N GLY A 113 2.94 5.57 8.56
CA GLY A 113 3.48 4.47 9.35
C GLY A 113 2.43 3.49 9.88
N ASP A 114 2.93 2.36 10.37
CA ASP A 114 2.16 1.21 10.88
C ASP A 114 1.05 0.78 9.89
N ASN A 115 1.48 0.61 8.64
CA ASN A 115 0.61 0.23 7.52
C ASN A 115 0.14 -1.21 7.67
N ILE A 116 1.07 -2.10 8.00
CA ILE A 116 0.82 -3.49 8.35
C ILE A 116 1.21 -3.76 9.80
N PHE A 117 0.57 -4.78 10.39
CA PHE A 117 0.94 -5.26 11.72
C PHE A 117 1.68 -6.58 11.58
N GLY A 118 3.01 -6.54 11.65
CA GLY A 118 3.84 -7.68 11.28
C GLY A 118 3.54 -8.95 12.07
N THR A 119 3.19 -8.84 13.37
CA THR A 119 2.82 -10.01 14.19
C THR A 119 1.52 -10.70 13.77
N SER A 120 0.64 -10.03 13.01
CA SER A 120 -0.60 -10.60 12.46
C SER A 120 -0.52 -10.82 10.94
N THR A 121 0.69 -10.75 10.39
CA THR A 121 1.01 -10.83 8.97
C THR A 121 1.85 -12.07 8.68
N MET A 122 1.31 -13.04 7.96
CA MET A 122 2.06 -14.23 7.55
C MET A 122 3.05 -13.96 6.42
N ASP A 123 2.67 -13.07 5.49
CA ASP A 123 3.50 -12.61 4.39
C ASP A 123 3.35 -11.10 4.23
N ALA A 124 4.45 -10.37 4.37
CA ALA A 124 4.45 -8.92 4.36
C ALA A 124 4.01 -8.34 3.01
N ALA A 125 4.46 -8.93 1.90
CA ALA A 125 4.10 -8.46 0.56
C ALA A 125 2.59 -8.63 0.30
N GLU A 126 2.00 -9.78 0.65
CA GLU A 126 0.56 -10.00 0.55
C GLU A 126 -0.23 -8.97 1.37
N SER A 127 0.24 -8.67 2.58
CA SER A 127 -0.45 -7.73 3.47
C SER A 127 -0.36 -6.29 2.97
N LEU A 128 0.81 -5.87 2.44
CA LEU A 128 0.96 -4.56 1.79
C LEU A 128 0.08 -4.43 0.53
N LEU A 129 0.01 -5.48 -0.31
CA LEU A 129 -0.88 -5.52 -1.47
C LEU A 129 -2.34 -5.29 -1.07
N ARG A 130 -2.77 -5.89 0.05
CA ARG A 130 -4.14 -5.73 0.57
C ARG A 130 -4.35 -4.36 1.23
N ALA A 131 -3.39 -3.89 2.03
CA ALA A 131 -3.44 -2.63 2.74
C ALA A 131 -3.52 -1.43 1.78
N PHE A 132 -2.71 -1.44 0.72
CA PHE A 132 -2.68 -0.39 -0.31
C PHE A 132 -3.60 -0.67 -1.50
N GLY A 133 -4.37 -1.76 -1.49
CA GLY A 133 -5.39 -2.07 -2.50
C GLY A 133 -6.31 -0.88 -2.82
N PRO A 134 -6.90 -0.19 -1.82
CA PRO A 134 -7.75 0.98 -2.05
C PRO A 134 -7.08 2.10 -2.85
N VAL A 135 -5.80 2.38 -2.59
CA VAL A 135 -5.09 3.48 -3.26
C VAL A 135 -4.61 3.10 -4.65
N THR A 136 -4.11 1.87 -4.83
CA THR A 136 -3.71 1.34 -6.14
C THR A 136 -4.89 1.22 -7.11
N GLU A 137 -6.09 0.87 -6.61
CA GLU A 137 -7.33 0.81 -7.39
C GLU A 137 -7.90 2.20 -7.69
N SER A 138 -7.71 3.18 -6.81
CA SER A 138 -8.25 4.54 -6.97
C SER A 138 -7.59 5.34 -8.09
N GLY A 139 -6.32 5.04 -8.40
CA GLY A 139 -5.49 5.83 -9.32
C GLY A 139 -5.02 7.18 -8.78
N VAL A 140 -5.23 7.46 -7.48
CA VAL A 140 -4.71 8.66 -6.82
C VAL A 140 -3.22 8.43 -6.49
N PRO A 141 -2.33 9.40 -6.79
CA PRO A 141 -0.94 9.31 -6.36
C PRO A 141 -0.85 9.19 -4.83
N TRP A 142 0.02 8.34 -4.33
CA TRP A 142 0.17 8.12 -2.90
C TRP A 142 1.62 7.85 -2.50
N ALA A 143 1.96 8.11 -1.25
CA ALA A 143 3.26 7.76 -0.70
C ALA A 143 3.16 7.26 0.72
N ALA A 144 4.15 6.49 1.17
CA ALA A 144 4.18 5.92 2.51
C ALA A 144 5.56 6.04 3.17
N VAL A 145 5.55 6.17 4.49
CA VAL A 145 6.66 5.80 5.38
C VAL A 145 6.26 4.62 6.23
N LEU A 146 7.26 3.99 6.85
CA LEU A 146 7.07 2.85 7.73
C LEU A 146 7.02 3.30 9.19
N GLY A 147 6.20 2.62 9.98
CA GLY A 147 6.24 2.66 11.43
C GLY A 147 7.05 1.50 12.00
N ASN A 148 6.98 1.29 13.30
CA ASN A 148 7.74 0.24 13.97
C ASN A 148 7.13 -1.15 13.74
N HIS A 149 5.82 -1.26 13.50
CA HIS A 149 5.16 -2.55 13.32
C HIS A 149 5.30 -3.15 11.92
N ASP A 150 5.71 -2.35 10.94
CA ASP A 150 5.77 -2.77 9.55
C ASP A 150 6.85 -3.86 9.31
N GLN A 151 7.95 -3.84 10.07
CA GLN A 151 9.10 -4.76 9.90
C GLN A 151 9.05 -5.98 10.85
N GLU A 152 7.88 -6.34 11.38
CA GLU A 152 7.76 -7.47 12.32
C GLU A 152 7.38 -8.80 11.63
N SER A 153 7.46 -8.88 10.29
CA SER A 153 7.10 -10.07 9.48
C SER A 153 8.24 -10.55 8.55
N THR A 154 7.97 -10.92 7.29
CA THR A 154 8.87 -11.67 6.40
C THR A 154 9.87 -10.83 5.61
N MET A 155 9.76 -9.50 5.63
CA MET A 155 10.57 -8.59 4.81
C MET A 155 11.36 -7.61 5.69
N THR A 156 12.54 -7.20 5.21
CA THR A 156 13.32 -6.14 5.87
C THR A 156 12.71 -4.75 5.61
N ARG A 157 13.12 -3.74 6.37
CA ARG A 157 12.64 -2.35 6.18
C ARG A 157 12.92 -1.82 4.77
N GLU A 158 14.11 -2.14 4.26
CA GLU A 158 14.52 -1.80 2.90
C GLU A 158 13.67 -2.51 1.85
N ASP A 159 13.42 -3.81 2.03
CA ASP A 159 12.57 -4.59 1.12
C ASP A 159 11.14 -4.05 1.10
N LEU A 160 10.60 -3.69 2.27
CA LEU A 160 9.26 -3.11 2.41
C LEU A 160 9.16 -1.79 1.65
N MET A 161 10.08 -0.85 1.88
CA MET A 161 10.08 0.43 1.16
C MET A 161 10.31 0.26 -0.35
N SER A 162 11.21 -0.66 -0.73
CA SER A 162 11.45 -0.97 -2.14
C SER A 162 10.20 -1.52 -2.81
N PHE A 163 9.50 -2.46 -2.15
CA PHE A 163 8.24 -3.00 -2.63
C PHE A 163 7.18 -1.91 -2.77
N ILE A 164 6.98 -1.07 -1.74
CA ILE A 164 6.05 0.06 -1.75
C ILE A 164 6.35 1.04 -2.89
N SER A 165 7.61 1.37 -3.14
CA SER A 165 8.00 2.30 -4.22
C SER A 165 7.68 1.78 -5.62
N LEU A 166 7.62 0.45 -5.79
CA LEU A 166 7.30 -0.21 -7.06
C LEU A 166 5.80 -0.42 -7.26
N MET A 167 4.98 -0.12 -6.26
CA MET A 167 3.53 -0.28 -6.37
C MET A 167 2.92 0.79 -7.28
N ASP A 168 1.82 0.41 -7.91
CA ASP A 168 1.10 1.29 -8.82
C ASP A 168 0.66 2.60 -8.16
N TYR A 169 0.89 3.71 -8.87
CA TYR A 169 0.61 5.07 -8.41
C TYR A 169 1.36 5.50 -7.14
N SER A 170 2.26 4.67 -6.61
CA SER A 170 3.18 5.06 -5.54
C SER A 170 4.18 6.08 -6.09
N VAL A 171 4.38 7.14 -5.32
CA VAL A 171 5.49 8.09 -5.51
C VAL A 171 6.48 8.02 -4.35
N SER A 172 6.38 6.97 -3.53
CA SER A 172 7.33 6.69 -2.45
C SER A 172 8.71 6.38 -3.03
N GLN A 173 9.77 6.69 -2.29
CA GLN A 173 11.15 6.36 -2.69
C GLN A 173 11.84 5.63 -1.55
N THR A 174 12.65 4.60 -1.85
CA THR A 174 13.44 3.91 -0.81
C THR A 174 14.53 4.81 -0.25
N TYR A 175 15.09 5.68 -1.08
CA TYR A 175 16.18 6.60 -0.76
C TYR A 175 15.87 7.98 -1.35
N PRO A 176 16.50 9.06 -0.85
CA PRO A 176 16.40 10.37 -1.47
C PRO A 176 16.84 10.34 -2.94
N SER A 177 16.31 11.23 -3.78
CA SER A 177 16.66 11.22 -5.20
C SER A 177 18.12 11.64 -5.42
N VAL A 178 18.76 11.12 -6.47
CA VAL A 178 20.16 11.41 -6.82
C VAL A 178 20.36 12.87 -7.26
N GLU A 179 19.28 13.56 -7.65
CA GLU A 179 19.26 14.98 -7.99
C GLU A 179 19.36 15.86 -6.74
N ASP A 180 18.99 15.33 -5.59
CA ASP A 180 19.04 16.03 -4.31
C ASP A 180 20.46 16.26 -3.78
N LEU A 181 21.44 15.59 -4.38
CA LEU A 181 22.83 15.56 -3.92
C LEU A 181 23.77 16.21 -4.94
N SER A 182 24.17 17.45 -4.66
CA SER A 182 25.22 18.17 -5.40
C SER A 182 26.62 17.66 -4.99
N GLY A 183 27.34 16.97 -5.90
CA GLY A 183 28.76 16.61 -5.71
C GLY A 183 29.15 15.21 -6.21
N ALA A 184 30.46 14.98 -6.43
CA ALA A 184 31.02 13.65 -6.74
C ALA A 184 31.15 12.83 -5.44
N GLY A 185 30.65 11.58 -5.43
CA GLY A 185 30.53 10.73 -4.22
C GLY A 185 29.11 10.22 -3.91
N LYS A 186 28.17 10.38 -4.87
CA LYS A 186 26.71 10.25 -4.75
C LYS A 186 26.17 8.93 -4.19
N GLU A 187 26.89 7.84 -4.37
CA GLU A 187 26.44 6.51 -3.91
C GLU A 187 26.78 6.25 -2.44
N HIS A 188 27.78 6.95 -1.90
CA HIS A 188 28.19 6.81 -0.49
C HIS A 188 27.33 7.65 0.45
N ILE A 189 26.84 8.82 0.00
CA ILE A 189 26.01 9.73 0.82
C ILE A 189 24.58 9.20 1.01
N LEU A 190 24.01 8.50 0.02
CA LEU A 190 22.69 7.86 0.16
C LEU A 190 22.69 6.74 1.22
N ARG A 191 23.87 6.16 1.52
CA ARG A 191 24.03 5.09 2.51
C ARG A 191 24.30 5.59 3.94
N ASP A 192 24.47 6.91 4.12
CA ASP A 192 24.79 7.52 5.43
C ASP A 192 23.56 8.15 6.12
N ILE A 193 22.35 8.03 5.54
CA ILE A 193 21.11 8.47 6.18
C ILE A 193 20.47 7.26 6.88
N ASP A 194 20.15 7.42 8.16
CA ASP A 194 19.49 6.38 8.93
C ASP A 194 18.07 6.10 8.39
N GLY A 195 17.74 4.81 8.25
CA GLY A 195 16.43 4.34 7.80
C GLY A 195 16.25 4.30 6.29
N PHE A 196 15.10 3.77 5.87
CA PHE A 196 14.67 3.63 4.47
C PHE A 196 13.33 4.32 4.29
N GLY A 197 13.13 5.02 3.17
CA GLY A 197 11.93 5.83 2.98
C GLY A 197 12.08 7.28 3.45
N ASN A 198 13.30 7.78 3.48
CA ASN A 198 13.56 9.22 3.62
C ASN A 198 13.53 9.86 2.22
N TYR A 199 12.55 10.72 1.93
CA TYR A 199 12.41 11.39 0.63
C TYR A 199 11.53 12.63 0.72
N ASP A 200 11.67 13.55 -0.23
CA ASP A 200 10.78 14.70 -0.36
C ASP A 200 9.96 14.64 -1.65
N LEU A 201 8.73 15.16 -1.57
CA LEU A 201 7.82 15.29 -2.70
C LEU A 201 7.48 16.75 -2.94
N THR A 202 7.89 17.25 -4.09
CA THR A 202 7.58 18.61 -4.54
C THR A 202 6.19 18.66 -5.17
N ILE A 203 5.41 19.65 -4.76
CA ILE A 203 4.10 19.99 -5.31
C ILE A 203 4.21 21.33 -6.03
N TYR A 204 3.94 21.31 -7.33
CA TYR A 204 4.05 22.47 -8.20
C TYR A 204 2.77 23.29 -8.25
N GLY A 205 2.89 24.55 -8.68
CA GLY A 205 1.73 25.38 -8.97
C GLY A 205 0.82 24.78 -10.06
N SER A 206 -0.40 25.31 -10.13
CA SER A 206 -1.41 24.85 -11.08
C SER A 206 -0.92 24.87 -12.51
N ALA A 207 -1.27 23.83 -13.27
CA ALA A 207 -1.08 23.79 -14.71
C ALA A 207 -1.70 25.04 -15.37
N GLY A 208 -0.99 25.62 -16.34
CA GLY A 208 -1.41 26.83 -17.05
C GLY A 208 -1.31 28.15 -16.27
N SER A 209 -0.93 28.12 -14.99
CA SER A 209 -0.68 29.34 -14.21
C SER A 209 0.76 29.85 -14.37
N HIS A 210 1.02 31.09 -13.94
CA HIS A 210 2.38 31.63 -13.86
C HIS A 210 3.30 30.86 -12.89
N LEU A 211 2.71 30.04 -12.00
CA LEU A 211 3.41 29.16 -11.05
C LEU A 211 3.54 27.72 -11.56
N ALA A 212 3.14 27.41 -12.80
CA ALA A 212 3.13 26.04 -13.31
C ALA A 212 4.49 25.33 -13.22
N ASN A 213 5.60 26.06 -13.30
CA ASN A 213 6.95 25.50 -13.18
C ASN A 213 7.64 25.89 -11.85
N THR A 214 6.86 26.30 -10.85
CA THR A 214 7.34 26.74 -9.54
C THR A 214 6.98 25.69 -8.50
N SER A 215 7.95 25.30 -7.67
CA SER A 215 7.70 24.54 -6.44
C SER A 215 6.93 25.42 -5.46
N VAL A 216 5.76 24.97 -5.00
CA VAL A 216 4.88 25.73 -4.09
C VAL A 216 4.84 25.12 -2.70
N LEU A 217 4.88 23.80 -2.60
CA LEU A 217 4.88 23.06 -1.34
C LEU A 217 5.81 21.86 -1.46
N ASN A 218 6.56 21.55 -0.41
CA ASN A 218 7.37 20.35 -0.33
C ASN A 218 6.93 19.50 0.87
N LEU A 219 6.72 18.20 0.66
CA LEU A 219 6.39 17.24 1.71
C LEU A 219 7.63 16.43 2.04
N TYR A 220 7.95 16.30 3.33
CA TYR A 220 9.09 15.52 3.80
C TYR A 220 8.59 14.22 4.45
N PHE A 221 9.04 13.10 3.92
CA PHE A 221 8.80 11.76 4.44
C PHE A 221 10.07 11.29 5.13
N LEU A 222 9.92 10.87 6.39
CA LEU A 222 11.02 10.54 7.28
C LEU A 222 10.78 9.20 7.95
N ASP A 223 11.78 8.33 7.90
CA ASP A 223 11.76 7.03 8.56
C ASP A 223 12.29 7.12 10.00
N SER A 224 11.43 7.15 11.01
CA SER A 224 11.88 7.18 12.41
C SER A 224 12.52 5.89 12.93
N GLY A 225 12.63 4.86 12.09
CA GLY A 225 13.11 3.54 12.47
C GLY A 225 12.06 2.71 13.22
N ASP A 226 12.49 1.55 13.71
CA ASP A 226 11.66 0.59 14.46
C ASP A 226 11.84 0.78 15.98
N ARG A 227 12.57 -0.13 16.64
CA ARG A 227 12.87 -0.11 18.07
C ARG A 227 14.38 -0.09 18.27
N GLU A 228 14.81 0.52 19.36
CA GLU A 228 16.22 0.56 19.74
C GLU A 228 16.41 0.22 21.22
N VAL A 229 17.62 -0.19 21.58
CA VAL A 229 18.00 -0.42 22.98
C VAL A 229 18.84 0.76 23.45
N THR A 230 18.29 1.56 24.35
CA THR A 230 18.96 2.71 24.96
C THR A 230 19.14 2.47 26.45
N GLN A 231 20.37 2.58 26.95
CA GLN A 231 20.70 2.36 28.37
C GLN A 231 20.22 0.99 28.90
N GLY A 232 20.20 -0.03 28.05
CA GLY A 232 19.73 -1.38 28.40
C GLY A 232 18.21 -1.57 28.39
N ALA A 233 17.43 -0.53 28.08
CA ALA A 233 15.97 -0.62 27.92
C ALA A 233 15.58 -0.56 26.43
N GLN A 234 14.64 -1.41 26.03
CA GLN A 234 14.04 -1.33 24.71
C GLN A 234 13.08 -0.13 24.64
N THR A 235 13.24 0.70 23.61
CA THR A 235 12.45 1.90 23.32
C THR A 235 12.14 1.96 21.82
N TYR A 236 11.33 2.93 21.42
CA TYR A 236 11.12 3.27 20.01
C TYR A 236 12.33 3.95 19.40
N GLY A 237 12.52 3.76 18.09
CA GLY A 237 13.41 4.57 17.28
C GLY A 237 12.98 6.04 17.26
N TRP A 238 13.86 6.90 16.77
CA TRP A 238 13.63 8.32 16.63
C TRP A 238 14.41 8.86 15.44
N ILE A 239 13.98 10.02 14.94
CA ILE A 239 14.67 10.75 13.88
C ILE A 239 16.12 11.04 14.30
N LYS A 240 17.07 10.57 13.50
CA LYS A 240 18.51 10.70 13.74
C LYS A 240 19.06 11.99 13.14
N GLU A 241 20.25 12.39 13.60
CA GLU A 241 20.90 13.61 13.12
C GLU A 241 21.22 13.54 11.61
N SER A 242 21.53 12.37 11.07
CA SER A 242 21.75 12.16 9.63
C SER A 242 20.53 12.58 8.80
N GLN A 243 19.33 12.20 9.25
CA GLN A 243 18.07 12.56 8.62
C GLN A 243 17.77 14.06 8.78
N LEU A 244 18.06 14.65 9.94
CA LEU A 244 17.92 16.10 10.15
C LEU A 244 18.87 16.90 9.25
N GLN A 245 20.11 16.45 9.09
CA GLN A 245 21.08 17.05 8.17
C GLN A 245 20.61 16.96 6.73
N TRP A 246 20.06 15.82 6.32
CA TRP A 246 19.45 15.66 5.01
C TRP A 246 18.29 16.64 4.79
N VAL A 247 17.31 16.71 5.70
CA VAL A 247 16.18 17.65 5.60
C VAL A 247 16.66 19.09 5.50
N ARG A 248 17.63 19.51 6.34
CA ARG A 248 18.23 20.85 6.27
C ARG A 248 18.85 21.10 4.90
N GLY A 249 19.64 20.15 4.40
CA GLY A 249 20.27 20.23 3.07
C GLY A 249 19.27 20.40 1.94
N VAL A 250 18.20 19.59 1.94
CA VAL A 250 17.10 19.68 0.96
C VAL A 250 16.37 21.02 1.09
N SER A 251 16.02 21.43 2.31
CA SER A 251 15.24 22.66 2.57
C SER A 251 15.95 23.93 2.12
N ASN A 252 17.28 23.99 2.24
CA ASN A 252 18.09 25.14 1.82
C ASN A 252 18.01 25.39 0.30
N ARG A 253 17.64 24.39 -0.52
CA ARG A 253 17.46 24.57 -1.96
C ARG A 253 16.21 25.38 -2.32
N TYR A 254 15.26 25.45 -1.39
CA TYR A 254 13.99 26.18 -1.58
C TYR A 254 13.99 27.54 -0.88
N GLN A 255 15.07 27.89 -0.16
CA GLN A 255 15.24 29.21 0.42
C GLN A 255 15.76 30.16 -0.67
N VAL A 256 14.95 31.18 -0.99
CA VAL A 256 15.28 32.28 -1.92
C VAL A 256 16.08 33.35 -1.19
#